data_AF-A0A224YPW8-F1
#
_entry.id   AF-A0A224YPW8-F1
#
_cell.length_a   1.000
_cell.length_b   1.000
_cell.length_c   1.000
_cell.angle_alpha   90.00
_cell.angle_beta   90.00
_cell.angle_gamma   90.00
#
_symmetry.space_group_name_H-M   'P 1'
#
loop_
_entity.id
_entity.type
_entity.pdbx_description
1 polymer ?
#
loop_
_entity_poly.entity_id
_entity_poly.type
_entity_poly.pdbx_seq_one_letter_code
_entity_poly.pdbx_strand_id
1 'polypeptide(L)'
;MNQRRKQVERNGHAKGNLSSVWVRAFTPNSEWPDKDEFLDVLYWSRQILGILLGLAWGLVPLKGFLGIALFFCVNTVLVYGYTSSFQKVDDEEYGGVWELVKEGFVTSFAGFLVTWIMIYSAMQYD
;
A
#
# COMPACT_ATOMS: atom_id res chain seq x y z
N MET A 1 11.75 -29.02 -31.44
CA MET A 1 10.35 -28.66 -31.11
C MET A 1 10.35 -28.16 -29.66
N ASN A 2 9.91 -26.92 -29.46
CA ASN A 2 10.05 -26.10 -28.24
C ASN A 2 9.53 -26.75 -26.96
N GLN A 3 10.35 -26.73 -25.91
CA GLN A 3 9.87 -26.49 -24.54
C GLN A 3 10.76 -25.45 -23.84
N ARG A 4 10.67 -24.20 -24.31
CA ARG A 4 10.87 -23.02 -23.46
C ARG A 4 9.69 -22.97 -22.48
N ARG A 5 9.87 -23.44 -21.25
CA ARG A 5 9.05 -22.99 -20.11
C ARG A 5 9.95 -22.73 -18.93
N LYS A 6 10.44 -21.47 -18.91
CA LYS A 6 10.77 -20.67 -17.73
C LYS A 6 11.19 -21.51 -16.52
N GLN A 7 12.39 -22.06 -16.59
CA GLN A 7 13.17 -22.28 -15.38
C GLN A 7 13.35 -20.91 -14.75
N VAL A 8 12.52 -20.66 -13.76
CA VAL A 8 12.64 -19.68 -12.68
C VAL A 8 14.08 -19.14 -12.65
N GLU A 9 14.31 -18.01 -13.29
CA GLU A 9 15.48 -17.17 -13.00
C GLU A 9 15.25 -16.62 -11.61
N ARG A 10 15.54 -17.48 -10.63
CA ARG A 10 15.86 -17.09 -9.27
C ARG A 10 17.24 -16.46 -9.34
N ASN A 11 17.36 -15.36 -10.09
CA ASN A 11 18.55 -14.54 -10.08
C ASN A 11 18.57 -13.88 -8.72
N GLY A 12 19.22 -14.56 -7.78
CA GLY A 12 19.72 -13.95 -6.56
C GLY A 12 20.66 -12.84 -6.98
N HIS A 13 20.10 -11.64 -7.18
CA HIS A 13 20.85 -10.41 -7.17
C HIS A 13 21.69 -10.43 -5.90
N ALA A 14 23.01 -10.32 -6.07
CA ALA A 14 23.97 -10.34 -4.99
C ALA A 14 23.51 -9.34 -3.92
N LYS A 15 22.99 -9.85 -2.80
CA LYS A 15 22.70 -9.07 -1.60
C LYS A 15 24.03 -8.59 -1.02
N GLY A 16 24.63 -7.57 -1.62
CA GLY A 16 25.48 -6.67 -0.85
C GLY A 16 24.64 -6.16 0.32
N ASN A 17 25.23 -6.13 1.52
CA ASN A 17 24.81 -5.61 2.85
C ASN A 17 23.52 -4.76 3.04
N LEU A 18 22.46 -4.98 2.27
CA LEU A 18 21.19 -4.27 2.36
C LEU A 18 20.47 -4.75 3.61
N SER A 19 19.98 -3.79 4.38
CA SER A 19 19.18 -4.04 5.57
C SER A 19 17.86 -4.74 5.20
N SER A 20 17.21 -5.37 6.19
CA SER A 20 15.93 -6.06 5.99
C SER A 20 14.87 -5.15 5.39
N VAL A 21 13.94 -5.71 4.60
CA VAL A 21 12.82 -5.00 3.96
C VAL A 21 12.07 -4.11 4.94
N TRP A 22 11.81 -4.63 6.14
CA TRP A 22 11.14 -3.90 7.22
C TRP A 22 11.95 -2.71 7.71
N VAL A 23 13.26 -2.89 7.86
CA VAL A 23 14.16 -1.81 8.27
C VAL A 23 14.15 -0.72 7.20
N ARG A 24 14.23 -1.09 5.92
CA ARG A 24 14.17 -0.15 4.78
C ARG A 24 12.81 0.53 4.63
N ALA A 25 11.72 -0.19 4.89
CA ALA A 25 10.37 0.35 4.88
C ALA A 25 10.17 1.44 5.94
N PHE A 26 10.85 1.33 7.09
CA PHE A 26 10.80 2.30 8.19
C PHE A 26 12.03 3.22 8.27
N THR A 27 12.99 3.08 7.35
CA THR A 27 14.17 3.95 7.29
C THR A 27 13.98 4.97 6.16
N PRO A 28 14.07 6.28 6.46
CA PRO A 28 13.90 7.32 5.45
C PRO A 28 15.04 7.30 4.42
N ASN A 29 14.73 7.62 3.16
CA ASN A 29 15.67 7.60 2.02
C ASN A 29 16.36 6.24 1.80
N SER A 30 15.61 5.15 1.92
CA SER A 30 16.16 3.82 1.66
C SER A 30 16.26 3.55 0.15
N GLU A 31 17.32 2.87 -0.27
CA GLU A 31 17.43 2.40 -1.65
C GLU A 31 16.53 1.17 -1.89
N TRP A 32 15.86 1.13 -3.04
CA TRP A 32 15.06 -0.01 -3.49
C TRP A 32 15.54 -0.55 -4.83
N PRO A 33 16.55 -1.45 -4.84
CA PRO A 33 17.09 -2.02 -6.07
C PRO A 33 16.12 -2.99 -6.75
N ASP A 34 15.13 -3.49 -6.01
CA ASP A 34 14.01 -4.27 -6.54
C ASP A 34 12.73 -3.44 -6.43
N LYS A 35 12.17 -3.07 -7.58
CA LYS A 35 10.93 -2.31 -7.69
C LYS A 35 9.74 -3.08 -7.12
N ASP A 36 9.67 -4.39 -7.37
CA ASP A 36 8.54 -5.21 -6.93
C ASP A 36 8.52 -5.32 -5.40
N GLU A 37 9.71 -5.36 -4.76
CA GLU A 37 9.86 -5.32 -3.30
C GLU A 37 9.29 -4.03 -2.69
N PHE A 38 9.52 -2.89 -3.33
CA PHE A 38 8.96 -1.61 -2.87
C PHE A 38 7.46 -1.53 -3.09
N LEU A 39 6.96 -2.02 -4.24
CA LEU A 39 5.54 -2.10 -4.55
C LEU A 39 4.79 -2.99 -3.55
N ASP A 40 5.39 -4.10 -3.12
CA ASP A 40 4.83 -4.96 -2.07
C ASP A 40 4.68 -4.20 -0.74
N VAL A 41 5.69 -3.43 -0.33
CA VAL A 41 5.62 -2.61 0.91
C VAL A 41 4.51 -1.56 0.82
N LEU A 42 4.38 -0.91 -0.35
CA LEU A 42 3.32 0.05 -0.63
C LEU A 42 1.93 -0.61 -0.59
N TYR A 43 1.79 -1.78 -1.19
CA TYR A 43 0.57 -2.57 -1.19
C TYR A 43 0.14 -2.93 0.24
N TRP A 44 1.03 -3.51 1.03
CA TRP A 44 0.72 -3.97 2.38
C TRP A 44 0.48 -2.81 3.36
N SER A 45 1.23 -1.72 3.25
CA SER A 45 0.99 -0.52 4.07
C SER A 45 -0.39 0.07 3.82
N ARG A 46 -0.81 0.17 2.56
CA ARG A 46 -2.17 0.60 2.19
C ARG A 46 -3.24 -0.34 2.72
N GLN A 47 -3.01 -1.66 2.68
CA GLN A 47 -3.97 -2.63 3.19
C GLN A 47 -4.20 -2.48 4.69
N ILE A 48 -3.12 -2.27 5.45
CA ILE A 48 -3.19 -1.98 6.88
C ILE A 48 -3.94 -0.67 7.13
N LEU A 49 -3.61 0.40 6.39
CA LEU A 49 -4.30 1.69 6.49
C LEU A 49 -5.80 1.58 6.18
N GLY A 50 -6.18 0.84 5.13
CA GLY A 50 -7.58 0.64 4.77
C GLY A 50 -8.38 -0.05 5.87
N ILE A 51 -7.81 -1.09 6.49
CA ILE A 51 -8.44 -1.78 7.62
C ILE A 51 -8.56 -0.83 8.82
N LEU A 52 -7.49 -0.12 9.19
CA LEU A 52 -7.49 0.81 10.33
C LEU A 52 -8.52 1.93 10.15
N LEU A 53 -8.60 2.53 8.97
CA LEU A 53 -9.59 3.56 8.65
C LEU A 53 -11.01 2.98 8.66
N GLY A 54 -11.20 1.76 8.16
CA GLY A 54 -12.50 1.09 8.17
C GLY A 54 -13.00 0.83 9.60
N LEU A 55 -12.10 0.35 10.47
CA LEU A 55 -12.39 0.19 11.90
C LEU A 55 -12.78 1.53 12.53
N ALA A 56 -11.95 2.57 12.35
CA ALA A 56 -12.19 3.88 12.94
C ALA A 56 -13.54 4.48 12.49
N TRP A 57 -13.88 4.38 11.20
CA TRP A 57 -15.12 4.99 10.67
C TRP A 57 -16.37 4.21 11.07
N GLY A 58 -16.24 2.88 11.22
CA GLY A 58 -17.29 2.04 11.79
C GLY A 58 -17.59 2.40 13.24
N LEU A 59 -16.56 2.79 14.01
CA LEU A 59 -16.69 3.23 15.41
C LEU A 59 -17.26 4.65 15.57
N VAL A 60 -16.94 5.58 14.65
CA VAL A 60 -17.31 7.01 14.70
C VAL A 60 -18.64 7.31 13.96
N PRO A 61 -19.54 6.33 13.87
CA PRO A 61 -20.60 6.16 12.85
C PRO A 61 -20.60 7.16 11.69
N LEU A 62 -19.48 7.28 10.97
CA LEU A 62 -19.44 8.14 9.78
C LEU A 62 -20.35 7.55 8.71
N LYS A 63 -21.11 8.40 8.01
CA LYS A 63 -22.13 7.98 7.04
C LYS A 63 -21.94 8.67 5.70
N GLY A 64 -22.35 7.96 4.65
CA GLY A 64 -22.47 8.49 3.30
C GLY A 64 -21.13 8.87 2.67
N PHE A 65 -21.21 9.80 1.71
CA PHE A 65 -20.08 10.21 0.88
C PHE A 65 -18.88 10.74 1.67
N LEU A 66 -19.11 11.38 2.82
CA LEU A 66 -18.04 11.98 3.61
C LEU A 66 -17.00 10.94 4.06
N GLY A 67 -17.42 9.74 4.46
CA GLY A 67 -16.48 8.70 4.90
C GLY A 67 -15.61 8.18 3.75
N ILE A 68 -16.20 8.07 2.55
CA ILE A 68 -15.48 7.71 1.32
C ILE A 68 -14.50 8.83 0.93
N ALA A 69 -14.95 10.08 0.89
CA ALA A 69 -14.11 11.22 0.53
C ALA A 69 -12.89 11.36 1.46
N LEU A 70 -13.10 11.14 2.77
CA LEU A 70 -12.02 11.15 3.75
C LEU A 70 -11.04 9.99 3.55
N PHE A 71 -11.53 8.79 3.21
CA PHE A 71 -10.64 7.68 2.87
C PHE A 71 -9.72 8.04 1.70
N PHE A 72 -10.27 8.57 0.60
CA PHE A 72 -9.47 9.00 -0.55
C PHE A 72 -8.44 10.07 -0.16
N CYS A 73 -8.86 11.09 0.60
CA CYS A 73 -7.97 12.16 1.05
C CYS A 73 -6.81 11.62 1.90
N VAL A 74 -7.12 10.84 2.93
CA VAL A 74 -6.10 10.28 3.84
C VAL A 74 -5.19 9.29 3.10
N ASN A 75 -5.75 8.42 2.26
CA ASN A 75 -4.98 7.45 1.49
C ASN A 75 -4.00 8.14 0.54
N THR A 76 -4.47 9.14 -0.22
CA THR A 76 -3.62 9.90 -1.13
C THR A 76 -2.53 10.67 -0.38
N VAL A 77 -2.87 11.37 0.71
CA VAL A 77 -1.89 12.13 1.50
C VAL A 77 -0.82 11.22 2.11
N LEU A 78 -1.22 10.07 2.68
CA LEU A 78 -0.27 9.16 3.31
C LEU A 78 0.65 8.49 2.31
N VAL A 79 0.12 8.01 1.18
CA VAL A 79 0.93 7.35 0.15
C VAL A 79 1.86 8.36 -0.49
N TYR A 80 1.35 9.51 -0.94
CA TYR A 80 2.17 10.53 -1.56
C TYR A 80 3.20 11.11 -0.59
N GLY A 81 2.81 11.36 0.66
CA GLY A 81 3.73 11.80 1.71
C GLY A 81 4.80 10.75 2.02
N TYR A 82 4.44 9.46 2.03
CA TYR A 82 5.39 8.38 2.25
C TYR A 82 6.40 8.26 1.09
N THR A 83 5.94 8.23 -0.17
CA THR A 83 6.84 8.08 -1.32
C THR A 83 7.70 9.33 -1.54
N SER A 84 7.09 10.51 -1.49
CA SER A 84 7.76 11.77 -1.79
C SER A 84 8.60 12.30 -0.62
N SER A 85 8.04 12.35 0.60
CA SER A 85 8.72 13.00 1.73
C SER A 85 9.53 12.03 2.59
N PHE A 86 9.09 10.77 2.74
CA PHE A 86 9.75 9.81 3.64
C PHE A 86 10.79 8.95 2.92
N GLN A 87 10.43 8.37 1.77
CA GLN A 87 11.32 7.56 0.96
C GLN A 87 12.15 8.40 -0.04
N LYS A 88 11.69 9.61 -0.42
CA LYS A 88 12.30 10.47 -1.45
C LYS A 88 12.65 9.70 -2.72
N VAL A 89 11.78 8.79 -3.09
CA VAL A 89 11.94 7.97 -4.29
C VAL A 89 11.78 8.87 -5.51
N ASP A 90 12.68 8.73 -6.48
CA ASP A 90 12.50 9.36 -7.78
C ASP A 90 11.43 8.57 -8.55
N ASP A 91 10.25 9.17 -8.69
CA ASP A 91 9.08 8.52 -9.24
C ASP A 91 9.32 8.02 -10.68
N GLU A 92 10.25 8.62 -11.43
CA GLU A 92 10.60 8.19 -12.80
C GLU A 92 11.29 6.81 -12.82
N GLU A 93 12.04 6.46 -11.78
CA GLU A 93 12.75 5.18 -11.69
C GLU A 93 11.79 4.00 -11.44
N TYR A 94 10.61 4.26 -10.87
CA TYR A 94 9.63 3.24 -10.48
C TYR A 94 8.46 3.12 -11.46
N GLY A 95 8.60 3.63 -12.70
CA GLY A 95 7.54 3.58 -13.72
C GLY A 95 6.54 4.74 -13.62
N GLY A 96 6.88 5.78 -12.85
CA GLY A 96 6.08 6.98 -12.63
C GLY A 96 5.18 6.90 -11.40
N VAL A 97 4.77 8.08 -10.93
CA VAL A 97 3.81 8.28 -9.82
C VAL A 97 2.55 7.42 -9.99
N TRP A 98 2.13 7.18 -11.23
CA TRP A 98 0.90 6.48 -11.55
C TRP A 98 0.90 5.00 -11.13
N GLU A 99 2.03 4.32 -11.25
CA GLU A 99 2.15 2.91 -10.86
C GLU A 99 2.12 2.80 -9.34
N LEU A 100 2.90 3.64 -8.66
CA LEU A 100 2.94 3.78 -7.20
C LEU A 100 1.57 4.13 -6.62
N VAL A 101 0.81 5.02 -7.28
CA VAL A 101 -0.51 5.47 -6.85
C VAL A 101 -1.57 4.38 -7.04
N LYS A 102 -1.48 3.58 -8.10
CA LYS A 102 -2.43 2.50 -8.39
C LYS A 102 -2.21 1.28 -7.52
N GLU A 103 -0.96 0.99 -7.18
CA GLU A 103 -0.62 -0.21 -6.43
C GLU A 103 -1.36 -0.27 -5.09
N GLY A 104 -2.05 -1.38 -4.83
CA GLY A 104 -2.88 -1.58 -3.64
C GLY A 104 -4.07 -0.63 -3.46
N PHE A 105 -4.35 0.31 -4.37
CA PHE A 105 -5.44 1.29 -4.18
C PHE A 105 -6.82 0.63 -4.15
N VAL A 106 -7.15 -0.16 -5.18
CA VAL A 106 -8.47 -0.80 -5.31
C VAL A 106 -8.69 -1.82 -4.19
N THR A 107 -7.66 -2.58 -3.85
CA THR A 107 -7.74 -3.61 -2.81
C THR A 107 -7.85 -3.01 -1.41
N SER A 108 -7.11 -1.93 -1.12
CA SER A 108 -7.25 -1.22 0.16
C SER A 108 -8.60 -0.51 0.29
N PHE A 109 -9.15 0.01 -0.81
CA PHE A 109 -10.50 0.57 -0.82
C PHE A 109 -11.56 -0.49 -0.55
N ALA A 110 -11.47 -1.67 -1.19
CA ALA A 110 -12.36 -2.78 -0.90
C ALA A 110 -12.24 -3.24 0.56
N GLY A 111 -11.02 -3.37 1.07
CA GLY A 111 -10.76 -3.70 2.47
C GLY A 111 -11.38 -2.69 3.44
N PHE A 112 -11.19 -1.40 3.18
CA PHE A 112 -11.81 -0.31 3.93
C PHE A 112 -13.34 -0.43 3.97
N LEU A 113 -13.99 -0.60 2.82
CA LEU A 113 -15.45 -0.72 2.74
C LEU A 113 -15.96 -1.93 3.52
N VAL A 114 -15.31 -3.10 3.34
CA VAL A 114 -15.68 -4.34 4.03
C VAL A 114 -15.57 -4.16 5.54
N THR A 115 -14.44 -3.66 6.04
CA THR A 115 -14.24 -3.43 7.47
C THR A 115 -15.22 -2.38 8.02
N TRP A 116 -15.43 -1.29 7.30
CA TRP A 116 -16.34 -0.23 7.72
C TRP A 116 -17.79 -0.72 7.83
N ILE A 117 -18.32 -1.40 6.80
CA ILE A 117 -19.68 -1.91 6.80
C ILE A 117 -19.86 -2.97 7.90
N MET A 118 -18.90 -3.88 8.07
CA MET A 118 -18.98 -4.91 9.11
C MET A 118 -19.04 -4.31 10.52
N ILE A 119 -18.15 -3.38 10.85
CA ILE A 119 -18.12 -2.75 12.18
C ILE A 119 -19.35 -1.88 12.40
N TYR A 120 -19.71 -1.08 11.40
CA TYR A 120 -20.90 -0.23 11.47
C TYR A 120 -22.15 -1.08 11.73
N SER A 121 -22.34 -2.18 11.00
CA SER A 121 -23.47 -3.10 11.22
C SER A 121 -23.38 -3.82 12.56
N ALA A 122 -22.20 -4.18 13.05
CA ALA A 122 -22.07 -4.88 14.33
C ALA A 122 -22.36 -3.98 15.55
N MET A 123 -22.11 -2.67 15.44
CA MET A 123 -22.13 -1.75 16.59
C MET A 123 -23.27 -0.73 16.57
N GLN A 124 -23.84 -0.44 15.40
CA GLN A 124 -24.81 0.63 15.23
C GLN A 124 -26.19 0.13 14.79
N TYR A 125 -26.32 -1.15 14.45
CA TYR A 125 -27.61 -1.80 14.26
C TYR A 125 -28.00 -2.50 15.57
N ASP A 126 -28.96 -1.91 16.26
CA ASP A 126 -29.87 -2.57 17.21
C ASP A 126 -31.15 -2.98 16.44
#